data_AF-A0A0A9YYH1-F1
#
_entry.id   AF-A0A0A9YYH1-F1
#
_cell.length_a   1.000
_cell.length_b   1.000
_cell.length_c   1.000
_cell.angle_alpha   90.00
_cell.angle_beta   90.00
_cell.angle_gamma   90.00
#
_symmetry.space_group_name_H-M   'P 1'
#
loop_
_entity.id
_entity.type
_entity.pdbx_description
1 polymer ?
#
loop_
_entity_poly.entity_id
_entity_poly.type
_entity_poly.pdbx_seq_one_letter_code
_entity_poly.pdbx_strand_id
1 'polypeptide(L)'
;NHYFKLRNDITVQDELVYYDKRLLIPLKRRKYILTLLHETHLGYHKIKYRAKQFFYWPGIMTDVLSIATSCPVCQRFQRRKIKEDLMPHEIPEVPFYKIA
;
A
#
# COMPACT_ATOMS: atom_id res chain seq x y z
N ASN A 1 17.59 -11.10 -16.82
CA ASN A 1 18.07 -12.23 -16.01
C ASN A 1 18.11 -11.86 -14.52
N HIS A 2 16.94 -11.60 -13.88
CA HIS A 2 16.87 -11.09 -12.50
C HIS A 2 17.29 -12.14 -11.47
N TYR A 3 16.60 -13.28 -11.42
CA TYR A 3 16.87 -14.32 -10.43
C TYR A 3 18.24 -14.97 -10.58
N PHE A 4 18.75 -15.10 -11.81
CA PHE A 4 20.10 -15.60 -12.04
C PHE A 4 21.19 -14.74 -11.39
N LYS A 5 20.97 -13.42 -11.28
CA LYS A 5 21.89 -12.53 -10.56
C LYS A 5 21.91 -12.79 -9.05
N LEU A 6 20.81 -13.32 -8.50
CA LEU A 6 20.64 -13.61 -7.07
C LEU A 6 20.97 -15.06 -6.72
N ARG A 7 21.37 -15.89 -7.69
CA ARG A 7 21.49 -17.35 -7.55
C ARG A 7 22.37 -17.79 -6.37
N ASN A 8 23.38 -17.01 -6.00
CA ASN A 8 24.30 -17.35 -4.90
C ASN A 8 23.67 -17.11 -3.51
N ASP A 9 22.66 -16.25 -3.44
CA ASP A 9 21.97 -15.87 -2.20
C ASP A 9 20.60 -16.58 -2.07
N ILE A 10 20.25 -17.42 -3.05
CA ILE A 10 19.04 -18.22 -3.03
C ILE A 10 19.31 -19.53 -2.31
N THR A 11 18.49 -19.83 -1.31
CA THR A 11 18.58 -21.07 -0.53
C THR A 11 17.28 -21.86 -0.65
N VAL A 12 17.38 -23.17 -0.40
CA VAL A 12 16.21 -24.06 -0.33
C VAL A 12 16.16 -24.67 1.07
N GLN A 13 15.00 -24.59 1.70
CA GLN A 13 14.72 -25.20 3.00
C GLN A 13 13.29 -25.74 2.99
N ASP A 14 13.10 -26.99 3.42
CA ASP A 14 11.76 -27.63 3.50
C ASP A 14 10.96 -27.50 2.19
N GLU A 15 11.64 -27.74 1.05
CA GLU A 15 11.09 -27.61 -0.31
C GLU A 15 10.66 -26.18 -0.73
N LEU A 16 10.98 -25.19 0.10
CA LEU A 16 10.70 -23.77 -0.15
C LEU A 16 11.96 -23.01 -0.54
N VAL A 17 11.80 -22.05 -1.45
CA VAL A 17 12.89 -21.22 -1.99
C VAL A 17 12.93 -19.89 -1.27
N TYR A 18 14.09 -19.49 -0.78
CA TYR A 18 14.31 -18.25 -0.05
C TYR A 18 15.34 -17.36 -0.74
N TYR A 19 15.20 -16.05 -0.54
CA TYR A 19 16.21 -15.05 -0.82
C TYR A 19 16.32 -14.15 0.40
N ASP A 20 17.50 -14.11 1.04
CA ASP A 20 17.74 -13.24 2.21
C ASP A 20 16.65 -13.43 3.29
N LYS A 21 16.46 -14.70 3.71
CA LYS A 21 15.46 -15.16 4.70
C LYS A 21 13.99 -14.92 4.35
N ARG A 22 13.70 -14.44 3.14
CA ARG A 22 12.34 -14.18 2.65
C ARG A 22 11.91 -15.24 1.65
N LEU A 23 10.68 -15.69 1.77
CA LEU A 23 10.10 -16.68 0.88
C LEU A 23 9.94 -16.10 -0.52
N LEU A 24 10.55 -16.74 -1.51
CA LEU A 24 10.44 -16.37 -2.91
C LEU A 24 9.10 -16.88 -3.46
N ILE A 25 8.22 -15.95 -3.84
CA ILE A 25 6.85 -16.30 -4.25
C ILE A 25 6.73 -16.46 -5.77
N PRO A 26 6.33 -17.64 -6.27
CA PRO A 26 6.03 -17.85 -7.68
C PRO A 26 4.89 -16.95 -8.16
N LEU A 27 4.92 -16.57 -9.45
CA LEU A 27 3.94 -15.68 -10.06
C LEU A 27 2.49 -16.09 -9.75
N LYS A 28 2.18 -17.39 -9.85
CA LYS A 28 0.85 -17.96 -9.60
C LYS A 28 0.34 -17.78 -8.16
N ARG A 29 1.23 -17.57 -7.18
CA ARG A 29 0.89 -17.43 -5.76
C ARG A 29 0.91 -15.97 -5.28
N ARG A 30 1.42 -15.01 -6.07
CA ARG A 30 1.52 -13.59 -5.66
C ARG A 30 0.17 -12.99 -5.31
N LYS A 31 -0.88 -13.25 -6.11
CA LYS A 31 -2.24 -12.75 -5.83
C LYS A 31 -2.75 -13.25 -4.47
N TYR A 32 -2.54 -14.52 -4.16
CA TYR A 32 -2.92 -15.11 -2.88
C TYR A 32 -2.21 -14.42 -1.71
N ILE A 33 -0.88 -14.22 -1.81
CA ILE A 33 -0.11 -13.54 -0.77
C ILE A 33 -0.54 -12.08 -0.60
N LEU A 34 -0.82 -11.37 -1.70
CA LEU A 34 -1.32 -9.99 -1.65
C LEU A 34 -2.68 -9.91 -0.94
N THR A 35 -3.60 -10.83 -1.25
CA THR A 35 -4.89 -10.92 -0.55
C THR A 35 -4.69 -11.19 0.94
N LEU A 36 -3.86 -12.16 1.31
CA LEU A 36 -3.54 -12.49 2.71
C LEU A 36 -2.95 -11.29 3.47
N LEU A 37 -2.01 -10.58 2.83
CA LEU A 37 -1.39 -9.39 3.39
C LEU A 37 -2.38 -8.26 3.66
N HIS A 38 -3.47 -8.18 2.90
CA HIS A 38 -4.49 -7.13 2.96
C HIS A 38 -5.80 -7.54 3.64
N GLU A 39 -5.93 -8.79 4.07
CA GLU A 39 -7.16 -9.35 4.67
C GLU A 39 -7.70 -8.51 5.84
N THR A 40 -6.80 -7.93 6.63
CA THR A 40 -7.14 -7.09 7.80
C THR A 40 -7.27 -5.60 7.49
N HIS A 41 -7.26 -5.22 6.20
CA HIS A 41 -7.34 -3.84 5.70
C HIS A 41 -6.39 -2.85 6.38
N LEU A 42 -5.22 -3.34 6.80
CA LEU A 42 -4.23 -2.51 7.46
C LEU A 42 -3.67 -1.46 6.51
N GLY A 43 -3.31 -0.29 7.06
CA GLY A 43 -2.67 0.76 6.28
C GLY A 43 -1.41 0.29 5.56
N TYR A 44 -1.10 0.92 4.43
CA TYR A 44 0.02 0.57 3.55
C TYR A 44 1.33 0.30 4.28
N HIS A 45 1.71 1.12 5.26
CA HIS A 45 2.98 0.94 6.00
C HIS A 45 3.06 -0.39 6.75
N LYS A 46 1.96 -0.85 7.37
CA LYS A 46 1.92 -2.13 8.09
C LYS A 46 2.02 -3.31 7.13
N ILE A 47 1.28 -3.27 6.02
CA ILE A 47 1.32 -4.31 4.99
C ILE A 47 2.71 -4.36 4.34
N LYS A 48 3.27 -3.20 3.98
CA LYS A 48 4.61 -3.04 3.43
C LYS A 48 5.67 -3.66 4.34
N TYR A 49 5.59 -3.42 5.65
CA TYR A 49 6.51 -4.00 6.61
C TYR A 49 6.44 -5.53 6.58
N ARG A 50 5.26 -6.13 6.71
CA ARG A 50 5.09 -7.60 6.65
C ARG A 50 5.57 -8.19 5.33
N ALA A 51 5.22 -7.56 4.21
CA ALA A 51 5.66 -7.97 2.88
C ALA A 51 7.20 -8.01 2.78
N LYS A 52 7.88 -6.96 3.27
CA LYS A 52 9.34 -6.90 3.30
C LYS A 52 9.97 -7.92 4.22
N GLN A 53 9.34 -8.27 5.33
CA GLN A 53 9.89 -9.20 6.32
C GLN A 53 9.84 -10.65 5.83
N PHE A 54 8.75 -11.06 5.17
CA PHE A 54 8.50 -12.47 4.91
C PHE A 54 8.61 -12.91 3.45
N PHE A 55 8.44 -11.99 2.50
CA PHE A 55 8.26 -12.35 1.10
C PHE A 55 9.19 -11.62 0.14
N TYR A 56 9.51 -12.28 -0.96
CA TYR A 56 10.30 -11.69 -2.03
C TYR A 56 9.75 -12.04 -3.41
N TRP A 57 9.57 -11.01 -4.22
CA TRP A 57 9.59 -11.09 -5.68
C TRP A 57 9.89 -9.70 -6.27
N PRO A 58 10.38 -9.61 -7.51
CA PRO A 58 10.58 -8.32 -8.17
C PRO A 58 9.25 -7.57 -8.29
N GLY A 59 9.18 -6.37 -7.71
CA GLY A 59 7.98 -5.52 -7.76
C GLY A 59 7.00 -5.70 -6.61
N ILE A 60 7.28 -6.53 -5.58
CA ILE A 60 6.37 -6.73 -4.43
C ILE A 60 5.86 -5.44 -3.80
N MET A 61 6.70 -4.40 -3.71
CA MET A 61 6.31 -3.12 -3.11
C MET A 61 5.29 -2.37 -3.96
N THR A 62 5.41 -2.45 -5.28
CA THR A 62 4.46 -1.86 -6.24
C THR A 62 3.13 -2.58 -6.15
N ASP A 63 3.15 -3.92 -6.09
CA ASP A 63 1.94 -4.73 -5.96
C ASP A 63 1.22 -4.45 -4.63
N VAL A 64 1.96 -4.36 -3.52
CA VAL A 64 1.41 -4.02 -2.19
C VAL A 64 0.81 -2.61 -2.18
N LEU A 65 1.45 -1.64 -2.84
CA LEU A 65 0.89 -0.30 -2.97
C LEU A 65 -0.42 -0.35 -3.77
N SER A 66 -0.43 -1.07 -4.89
CA SER A 66 -1.60 -1.21 -5.77
C SER A 66 -2.83 -1.77 -5.03
N ILE A 67 -2.67 -2.82 -4.22
CA ILE A 67 -3.82 -3.37 -3.46
C ILE A 67 -4.28 -2.40 -2.36
N ALA A 68 -3.36 -1.69 -1.72
CA ALA A 68 -3.69 -0.76 -0.64
C ALA A 68 -4.43 0.48 -1.17
N THR A 69 -4.11 0.93 -2.39
CA THR A 69 -4.75 2.10 -3.02
C THR A 69 -6.03 1.76 -3.78
N SER A 70 -6.19 0.54 -4.29
CA SER A 70 -7.37 0.11 -5.06
C SER A 70 -8.51 -0.47 -4.20
N CYS A 71 -8.27 -0.72 -2.91
CA CYS A 71 -9.27 -1.31 -2.04
C CYS A 71 -10.42 -0.33 -1.70
N PRO A 72 -11.69 -0.65 -2.07
CA PRO A 72 -12.83 0.24 -1.81
C PRO A 72 -13.08 0.48 -0.32
N VAL A 73 -12.88 -0.55 0.51
CA VAL A 73 -13.02 -0.47 1.97
C VAL A 73 -12.00 0.52 2.53
N CYS A 74 -10.72 0.34 2.19
CA CYS A 74 -9.68 1.24 2.65
C CYS A 74 -9.91 2.68 2.17
N GLN A 75 -10.30 2.89 0.91
CA GLN A 75 -10.62 4.22 0.39
C GLN A 75 -11.75 4.90 1.17
N ARG A 76 -12.81 4.15 1.51
CA ARG A 76 -13.95 4.69 2.26
C ARG A 76 -13.57 5.15 3.68
N PHE A 77 -12.67 4.42 4.34
CA PHE A 77 -12.27 4.67 5.73
C PHE A 77 -10.93 5.41 5.87
N GLN A 78 -10.28 5.78 4.76
CA GLN A 78 -9.05 6.55 4.79
C GLN A 78 -9.31 7.93 5.41
N ARG A 79 -8.34 8.42 6.19
CA ARG A 79 -8.36 9.80 6.70
C ARG A 79 -8.53 10.76 5.53
N ARG A 80 -9.60 11.56 5.56
CA ARG A 80 -9.82 12.63 4.59
C ARG A 80 -8.77 13.72 4.77
N LYS A 81 -8.46 14.43 3.69
CA LYS A 81 -7.74 15.70 3.80
C LYS A 81 -8.56 16.65 4.68
N ILE A 82 -7.85 17.51 5.41
CA ILE A 82 -8.47 18.63 6.15
C ILE A 82 -9.29 19.43 5.12
N LYS A 83 -10.52 19.81 5.49
CA LYS A 83 -11.32 20.68 4.62
C LYS A 83 -10.53 21.96 4.36
N GLU A 84 -10.59 22.46 3.14
CA GLU A 84 -10.01 23.77 2.84
C GLU A 84 -10.55 24.81 3.82
N ASP A 85 -9.71 25.79 4.16
CA ASP A 85 -10.10 26.87 5.03
C ASP A 85 -11.34 27.58 4.45
N LEU A 86 -12.23 28.03 5.35
CA LEU A 86 -13.37 28.81 4.94
C LEU A 86 -12.86 30.06 4.22
N MET A 87 -13.21 30.22 2.93
CA MET A 87 -12.96 31.47 2.24
C MET A 87 -13.85 32.56 2.86
N PRO A 88 -13.27 33.58 3.52
CA PRO A 88 -14.07 34.68 4.03
C PRO A 88 -14.69 35.43 2.86
N HIS A 89 -15.92 35.89 3.04
CA HIS A 89 -16.54 36.82 2.11
C HIS A 89 -16.06 38.24 2.43
N GLU A 90 -16.07 39.12 1.43
CA GLU A 90 -15.82 40.55 1.66
C GLU A 90 -16.82 41.10 2.68
N ILE A 91 -16.27 41.81 3.68
CA ILE A 91 -17.07 42.53 4.67
C ILE A 91 -17.59 43.78 3.99
N PRO A 92 -18.91 43.99 3.88
CA PRO A 92 -19.45 45.19 3.26
C PRO A 92 -19.03 46.43 4.05
N GLU A 93 -18.60 47.47 3.34
CA GLU A 93 -18.16 48.74 3.93
C GLU A 93 -19.31 49.53 4.56
N VAL A 94 -20.56 49.22 4.17
CA VAL A 94 -21.76 49.93 4.63
C VAL A 94 -22.85 48.98 5.13
N PRO A 95 -23.65 49.41 6.13
CA PRO A 95 -24.79 48.65 6.62
C PRO A 95 -25.78 48.30 5.50
N PHE A 96 -26.41 47.12 5.58
CA PHE A 96 -27.46 46.65 4.67
C PHE A 96 -27.07 46.42 3.20
N TYR A 97 -25.77 46.46 2.85
CA TYR A 97 -25.30 46.21 1.47
C TYR A 97 -25.45 44.75 1.01
N LYS A 98 -25.35 43.82 1.95
CA LYS A 98 -25.53 42.38 1.71
C LYS A 98 -26.65 41.87 2.60
N ILE A 99 -27.83 41.68 2.01
CA ILE A 99 -28.98 41.06 2.66
C ILE A 99 -29.11 39.66 2.05
N ALA A 100 -29.29 38.65 2.90
CA ALA A 100 -29.34 37.23 2.53
C ALA A 100 -30.56 36.87 1.68
#